data_AF-A0A946FNB6-F1
#
_entry.id   AF-A0A946FNB6-F1
#
_cell.length_a   1.000
_cell.length_b   1.000
_cell.length_c   1.000
_cell.angle_alpha   90.00
_cell.angle_beta   90.00
_cell.angle_gamma   90.00
#
_symmetry.space_group_name_H-M   'P 1'
#
loop_
_entity.id
_entity.type
_entity.pdbx_description
1 polymer ?
#
loop_
_entity_poly.entity_id
_entity_poly.type
_entity_poly.pdbx_seq_one_letter_code
_entity_poly.pdbx_strand_id
1 'polypeptide(L)'
;MVLPVSDTPFAKLDRGYHAIEKALNYVAAAFLFSLMLLGCAEVLMRKIFNSPIHGQADLVEIMIPTMGFFGLAYCQRLAGHVRMELLIHRLKGRALWIFEFCGNFATLAIVAVMIFGTWQNFLNAWLLGDSSMDAQIPVWPPKLIIVVGFCLLFIRCTISFFGYIRLIRHPDAEPIGVPISPTVADIAESEAEVARDAIKDEIDETRLKGSGQ
;
A
#
# COMPACT_ATOMS: atom_id res chain seq x y z
N MET A 1 16.84 13.19 -28.72
CA MET A 1 15.42 13.14 -29.12
C MET A 1 14.64 12.58 -27.94
N VAL A 2 14.25 13.46 -27.02
CA VAL A 2 13.50 13.12 -25.79
C VAL A 2 12.04 13.00 -26.21
N LEU A 3 11.51 11.77 -26.20
CA LEU A 3 10.13 11.53 -26.62
C LEU A 3 9.15 12.13 -25.59
N PRO A 4 8.15 12.92 -26.01
CA PRO A 4 7.15 13.49 -25.11
C PRO A 4 6.39 12.39 -24.35
N VAL A 5 6.31 12.62 -23.04
CA VAL A 5 5.97 11.71 -21.94
C VAL A 5 4.53 11.16 -21.95
N SER A 6 3.62 11.70 -22.77
CA SER A 6 2.18 11.44 -22.69
C SER A 6 1.67 10.16 -23.36
N ASP A 7 2.42 9.57 -24.30
CA ASP A 7 1.86 8.57 -25.23
C ASP A 7 2.52 7.19 -25.21
N THR A 8 3.36 6.90 -24.21
CA THR A 8 3.81 5.52 -24.02
C THR A 8 2.67 4.67 -23.43
N PRO A 9 2.32 3.52 -24.03
CA PRO A 9 1.26 2.64 -23.52
C PRO A 9 1.51 2.21 -22.06
N PHE A 10 2.78 2.15 -21.65
CA PHE A 10 3.20 1.89 -20.27
C PHE A 10 2.73 2.96 -19.28
N ALA A 11 2.76 4.25 -19.63
CA ALA A 11 2.33 5.31 -18.73
C ALA A 11 0.80 5.33 -18.54
N LYS A 12 0.05 4.98 -19.59
CA LYS A 12 -1.41 4.84 -19.52
C LYS A 12 -1.80 3.61 -18.67
N LEU A 13 -1.06 2.50 -18.80
CA LEU A 13 -1.26 1.29 -17.99
C LEU A 13 -0.99 1.54 -16.50
N ASP A 14 0.12 2.20 -16.16
CA ASP A 14 0.46 2.53 -14.76
C ASP A 14 -0.60 3.47 -14.15
N ARG A 15 -1.06 4.47 -14.90
CA ARG A 15 -2.10 5.41 -14.43
C ARG A 15 -3.44 4.72 -14.20
N GLY A 16 -3.83 3.80 -15.10
CA GLY A 16 -5.03 3.00 -14.95
C GLY A 16 -4.95 2.08 -13.74
N TYR A 17 -3.83 1.39 -13.55
CA TYR A 17 -3.59 0.53 -12.40
C TYR A 17 -3.62 1.33 -11.08
N HIS A 18 -3.05 2.53 -11.10
CA HIS A 18 -3.03 3.40 -9.94
C HIS A 18 -4.42 3.88 -9.51
N ALA A 19 -5.34 4.08 -10.45
CA ALA A 19 -6.73 4.39 -10.12
C ALA A 19 -7.40 3.21 -9.38
N ILE A 20 -7.11 1.98 -9.80
CA ILE A 20 -7.61 0.76 -9.14
C ILE A 20 -7.04 0.64 -7.73
N GLU A 21 -5.74 0.82 -7.54
CA GLU A 21 -5.10 0.79 -6.22
C GLU A 21 -5.70 1.83 -5.26
N LYS A 22 -5.96 3.05 -5.74
CA LYS A 22 -6.61 4.09 -4.91
C LYS A 22 -8.03 3.71 -4.54
N ALA A 23 -8.82 3.19 -5.48
CA ALA A 23 -10.16 2.72 -5.21
C ALA A 23 -10.14 1.60 -4.15
N LEU A 24 -9.25 0.62 -4.29
CA LEU A 24 -9.05 -0.46 -3.32
C LEU A 24 -8.63 0.07 -1.95
N ASN A 25 -7.78 1.09 -1.89
CA ASN A 25 -7.37 1.70 -0.63
C ASN A 25 -8.54 2.41 0.08
N TYR A 26 -9.43 3.09 -0.66
CA TYR A 26 -10.65 3.64 -0.08
C TYR A 26 -11.59 2.55 0.44
N VAL A 27 -11.71 1.44 -0.29
CA VAL A 27 -12.46 0.28 0.18
C VAL A 27 -11.85 -0.27 1.47
N ALA A 28 -10.53 -0.44 1.53
CA ALA A 28 -9.83 -0.89 2.74
C ALA A 28 -10.11 0.04 3.93
N ALA A 29 -10.04 1.36 3.72
CA ALA A 29 -10.36 2.35 4.76
C ALA A 29 -11.81 2.25 5.24
N ALA A 30 -12.77 2.00 4.34
CA ALA A 30 -14.17 1.77 4.71
C ALA A 30 -14.35 0.49 5.55
N PHE A 31 -13.66 -0.61 5.20
CA PHE A 31 -13.66 -1.84 5.98
C PHE A 31 -13.05 -1.64 7.37
N LEU A 32 -11.94 -0.90 7.48
CA LEU A 32 -11.32 -0.53 8.77
C LEU A 32 -12.31 0.23 9.65
N PHE A 33 -12.97 1.25 9.09
CA PHE A 33 -13.96 2.04 9.81
C PHE A 33 -15.13 1.16 10.29
N SER A 34 -15.63 0.27 9.42
CA SER A 34 -16.67 -0.69 9.77
C SER A 34 -16.24 -1.63 10.91
N LEU A 35 -14.98 -2.09 10.91
CA LEU A 35 -14.44 -2.96 11.96
C LEU A 35 -14.37 -2.22 13.31
N MET A 36 -13.99 -0.94 13.32
CA MET A 36 -14.01 -0.13 14.53
C MET A 36 -15.43 0.01 15.11
N LEU A 37 -16.43 0.28 14.25
CA LEU A 37 -17.83 0.37 14.69
C LEU A 37 -18.34 -0.96 15.23
N LEU A 38 -18.02 -2.07 14.56
CA LEU A 38 -18.40 -3.41 14.98
C LEU A 38 -17.78 -3.79 16.32
N GLY A 39 -16.51 -3.43 16.55
CA GLY A 39 -15.85 -3.57 17.85
C GLY A 39 -16.52 -2.73 18.96
N CYS A 40 -16.85 -1.46 18.68
CA CYS A 40 -17.58 -0.62 19.63
C CYS A 40 -18.97 -1.19 19.95
N ALA A 41 -19.71 -1.64 18.93
CA ALA A 41 -21.03 -2.23 19.09
C ALA A 41 -20.99 -3.50 19.94
N GLU A 42 -19.97 -4.35 19.77
CA GLU A 42 -19.79 -5.55 20.59
C GLU A 42 -19.54 -5.20 22.06
N VAL A 43 -18.64 -4.25 22.35
CA VAL A 43 -18.37 -3.82 23.72
C VAL A 43 -19.63 -3.23 24.38
N LEU A 44 -20.42 -2.47 23.64
CA LEU A 44 -21.70 -1.93 24.11
C LEU A 44 -22.73 -3.03 24.39
N MET A 45 -22.89 -3.97 23.46
CA MET A 45 -23.86 -5.06 23.58
C MET A 45 -23.51 -6.01 24.72
N ARG A 46 -22.21 -6.31 24.91
CA ARG A 46 -21.71 -7.08 26.04
C ARG A 46 -21.98 -6.40 27.37
N LYS A 47 -21.81 -5.07 27.46
CA LYS A 47 -22.02 -4.32 28.72
C LYS A 47 -23.49 -4.05 29.05
N ILE A 48 -24.35 -3.87 28.04
CA ILE A 48 -25.75 -3.47 28.25
C ILE A 48 -26.70 -4.68 28.23
N PHE A 49 -26.50 -5.62 27.30
CA PHE A 49 -27.40 -6.75 27.08
C PHE A 49 -26.89 -8.07 27.67
N ASN A 50 -25.66 -8.11 28.19
CA ASN A 50 -25.00 -9.32 28.73
C ASN A 50 -25.02 -10.54 27.77
N SER A 51 -25.26 -10.29 26.47
CA SER A 51 -25.30 -11.29 25.41
C SER A 51 -24.20 -10.94 24.39
N PRO A 52 -23.14 -11.76 24.25
CA PRO A 52 -22.15 -11.55 23.21
C PRO A 52 -22.75 -11.78 21.83
N ILE A 53 -22.31 -10.98 20.85
CA ILE A 53 -22.68 -11.16 19.45
C ILE A 53 -21.98 -12.43 18.93
N HIS A 54 -22.74 -13.50 18.67
CA HIS A 54 -22.21 -14.71 18.02
C HIS A 54 -21.80 -14.38 16.58
N GLY A 55 -20.63 -14.87 16.14
CA GLY A 55 -20.12 -14.68 14.78
C GLY A 55 -19.30 -13.40 14.53
N GLN A 56 -19.00 -12.62 15.58
CA GLN A 56 -18.12 -11.44 15.47
C GLN A 56 -16.69 -11.83 15.06
N ALA A 57 -16.16 -12.92 15.62
CA ALA A 57 -14.81 -13.40 15.32
C ALA A 57 -14.66 -13.74 13.83
N ASP A 58 -15.65 -14.40 13.23
CA ASP A 58 -15.61 -14.78 11.81
C ASP A 58 -15.74 -13.56 10.88
N LEU A 59 -16.53 -12.55 11.26
CA LEU A 59 -16.60 -11.28 10.52
C LEU A 59 -15.26 -10.56 10.54
N VAL A 60 -14.60 -10.51 11.69
CA VAL A 60 -13.26 -9.92 11.82
C VAL A 60 -12.22 -10.72 11.03
N GLU A 61 -12.32 -12.05 11.02
CA GLU A 61 -11.45 -12.94 10.25
C GLU A 61 -11.52 -12.69 8.73
N ILE A 62 -12.70 -12.32 8.21
CA ILE A 62 -12.87 -11.95 6.79
C ILE A 62 -12.38 -10.52 6.51
N MET A 63 -12.65 -9.58 7.43
CA MET A 63 -12.36 -8.16 7.21
C MET A 63 -10.87 -7.82 7.30
N ILE A 64 -10.12 -8.43 8.23
CA ILE A 64 -8.68 -8.16 8.41
C ILE A 64 -7.87 -8.39 7.12
N PRO A 65 -7.90 -9.58 6.48
CA PRO A 65 -7.15 -9.80 5.25
C PRO A 65 -7.66 -8.92 4.11
N THR A 66 -8.97 -8.68 4.00
CA THR A 66 -9.53 -7.79 2.97
C THR A 66 -8.94 -6.39 3.04
N MET A 67 -8.97 -5.77 4.22
CA MET A 67 -8.38 -4.46 4.44
C MET A 67 -6.85 -4.49 4.23
N GLY A 68 -6.18 -5.48 4.81
CA GLY A 68 -4.73 -5.62 4.75
C GLY A 68 -4.23 -5.69 3.31
N PHE A 69 -4.74 -6.63 2.51
CA PHE A 69 -4.27 -6.83 1.14
C PHE A 69 -4.66 -5.71 0.18
N PHE A 70 -5.84 -5.11 0.35
CA PHE A 70 -6.25 -3.97 -0.49
C PHE A 70 -5.45 -2.70 -0.19
N GLY A 71 -5.07 -2.47 1.07
CA GLY A 71 -4.13 -1.40 1.43
C GLY A 71 -2.68 -1.71 1.03
N LEU A 72 -2.27 -2.98 1.10
CA LEU A 72 -0.90 -3.41 0.89
C LEU A 72 -0.39 -3.17 -0.55
N ALA A 73 -1.25 -3.24 -1.57
CA ALA A 73 -0.86 -2.85 -2.94
C ALA A 73 -0.52 -1.35 -3.06
N TYR A 74 -1.34 -0.48 -2.46
CA TYR A 74 -1.10 0.96 -2.42
C TYR A 74 0.13 1.30 -1.56
N CYS A 75 0.27 0.63 -0.41
CA CYS A 75 1.45 0.76 0.44
C CYS A 75 2.71 0.30 -0.27
N GLN A 76 2.72 -0.79 -1.05
CA GLN A 76 3.90 -1.22 -1.82
C GLN A 76 4.38 -0.16 -2.81
N ARG A 77 3.46 0.69 -3.30
CA ARG A 77 3.78 1.82 -4.18
C ARG A 77 4.39 3.01 -3.44
N LEU A 78 3.97 3.27 -2.18
CA LEU A 78 4.60 4.30 -1.34
C LEU A 78 5.89 3.81 -0.68
N ALA A 79 5.87 2.58 -0.21
CA ALA A 79 6.95 1.84 0.40
C ALA A 79 7.65 0.99 -0.65
N GLY A 80 8.28 1.63 -1.63
CA GLY A 80 9.47 1.02 -2.20
C GLY A 80 10.46 1.00 -1.06
N HIS A 81 10.58 -0.15 -0.36
CA HIS A 81 11.41 -0.41 0.83
C HIS A 81 12.25 0.81 1.17
N VAL A 82 11.99 1.51 2.29
CA VAL A 82 12.97 2.35 3.03
C VAL A 82 14.32 1.88 2.54
N ARG A 83 14.93 2.63 1.60
CA ARG A 83 15.94 2.12 0.67
C ARG A 83 16.89 1.16 1.42
N MET A 84 17.74 0.45 0.75
CA MET A 84 19.11 0.93 0.76
C MET A 84 19.38 2.43 1.24
N GLU A 85 18.82 2.97 2.34
CA GLU A 85 18.80 4.40 2.74
C GLU A 85 20.19 4.87 3.15
N LEU A 86 21.04 3.93 3.55
CA LEU A 86 22.46 4.21 3.74
C LEU A 86 23.30 4.04 2.46
N LEU A 87 23.00 3.05 1.59
CA LEU A 87 23.90 2.72 0.47
C LEU A 87 23.63 3.55 -0.79
N ILE A 88 22.40 4.04 -1.00
CA ILE A 88 22.06 4.87 -2.17
C ILE A 88 22.65 6.27 -2.07
N HIS A 89 22.83 6.81 -0.87
CA HIS A 89 23.53 8.10 -0.69
C HIS A 89 24.98 8.07 -1.23
N ARG A 90 25.57 6.88 -1.37
CA ARG A 90 26.95 6.69 -1.88
C ARG A 90 27.03 6.27 -3.36
N LEU A 91 25.93 5.85 -3.98
CA LEU A 91 25.93 5.27 -5.32
C LEU A 91 25.23 6.19 -6.31
N LYS A 92 25.98 6.72 -7.28
CA LYS A 92 25.46 7.55 -8.38
C LYS A 92 25.46 6.78 -9.71
N GLY A 93 24.44 6.98 -10.53
CA GLY A 93 24.37 6.49 -11.91
C GLY A 93 23.83 5.05 -12.06
N ARG A 94 24.44 4.25 -12.93
CA ARG A 94 23.91 2.94 -13.36
C ARG A 94 23.86 1.87 -12.27
N ALA A 95 24.74 1.96 -11.27
CA ALA A 95 24.76 1.01 -10.15
C ALA A 95 23.48 1.11 -9.29
N LEU A 96 22.92 2.32 -9.14
CA LEU A 96 21.66 2.57 -8.43
C LEU A 96 20.53 1.70 -9.00
N TRP A 97 20.34 1.80 -10.31
CA TRP A 97 19.24 1.12 -11.01
C TRP A 97 19.38 -0.40 -10.99
N ILE A 98 20.62 -0.94 -10.98
CA ILE A 98 20.87 -2.38 -10.86
C ILE A 98 20.49 -2.88 -9.47
N PHE A 99 20.82 -2.14 -8.42
CA PHE A 99 20.45 -2.51 -7.05
C PHE A 99 18.94 -2.49 -6.83
N GLU A 100 18.26 -1.46 -7.34
CA GLU A 100 16.79 -1.37 -7.26
C GLU A 100 16.11 -2.48 -8.07
N PHE A 101 16.66 -2.83 -9.23
CA PHE A 101 16.21 -3.98 -10.01
C PHE A 101 16.35 -5.30 -9.24
N CYS A 102 17.49 -5.54 -8.59
CA CYS A 102 17.70 -6.73 -7.76
C CYS A 102 16.75 -6.77 -6.56
N GLY A 103 16.52 -5.64 -5.88
CA GLY A 103 15.56 -5.54 -4.79
C GLY A 103 14.14 -5.87 -5.24
N ASN A 104 13.68 -5.24 -6.32
CA ASN A 104 12.36 -5.50 -6.89
C ASN A 104 12.21 -6.95 -7.38
N PHE A 105 13.26 -7.54 -7.95
CA PHE A 105 13.27 -8.94 -8.36
C PHE A 105 13.15 -9.89 -7.17
N ALA A 106 13.86 -9.62 -6.06
CA ALA A 106 13.72 -10.40 -4.84
C ALA A 106 12.29 -10.31 -4.27
N THR A 107 11.70 -9.11 -4.23
CA THR A 107 10.30 -8.93 -3.83
C THR A 107 9.35 -9.72 -4.74
N LEU A 108 9.53 -9.63 -6.07
CA LEU A 108 8.71 -10.37 -7.03
C LEU A 108 8.80 -11.89 -6.81
N ALA A 109 10.00 -12.41 -6.55
CA ALA A 109 10.22 -13.82 -6.28
C ALA A 109 9.54 -14.28 -4.98
N ILE A 110 9.67 -13.51 -3.89
CA ILE A 110 9.01 -13.80 -2.62
C ILE A 110 7.48 -13.84 -2.80
N VAL A 111 6.94 -12.86 -3.52
CA VAL A 111 5.49 -12.77 -3.79
C VAL A 111 5.00 -13.94 -4.63
N ALA A 112 5.77 -14.37 -5.63
CA ALA A 112 5.44 -15.57 -6.42
C ALA A 112 5.37 -16.84 -5.54
N VAL A 113 6.32 -17.02 -4.61
CA VAL A 113 6.30 -18.13 -3.65
C VAL A 113 5.10 -18.04 -2.72
N MET A 114 4.74 -16.84 -2.24
CA MET A 114 3.57 -16.61 -1.40
C MET A 114 2.26 -16.92 -2.11
N ILE A 115 2.13 -16.59 -3.40
CA ILE A 115 0.97 -16.98 -4.23
C ILE A 115 0.86 -18.49 -4.27
N PHE A 116 1.96 -19.19 -4.52
CA PHE A 116 1.96 -20.65 -4.57
C PHE A 116 1.53 -21.26 -3.21
N GLY A 117 2.12 -20.80 -2.11
CA GLY A 117 1.76 -21.27 -0.76
C GLY A 117 0.30 -21.00 -0.41
N THR A 118 -0.22 -19.81 -0.73
CA THR A 118 -1.62 -19.44 -0.47
C THR A 118 -2.58 -20.25 -1.36
N TRP A 119 -2.22 -20.51 -2.61
CA TRP A 119 -3.02 -21.33 -3.52
C TRP A 119 -3.16 -22.77 -3.03
N GLN A 120 -2.07 -23.37 -2.54
CA GLN A 120 -2.12 -24.69 -1.91
C GLN A 120 -2.99 -24.69 -0.64
N ASN A 121 -2.88 -23.64 0.19
CA ASN A 121 -3.72 -23.49 1.38
C ASN A 121 -5.22 -23.32 1.04
N PHE A 122 -5.54 -22.65 -0.07
CA PHE A 122 -6.90 -22.54 -0.58
C PHE A 122 -7.43 -23.89 -1.06
N LEU A 123 -6.65 -24.62 -1.87
CA LEU A 123 -7.04 -25.95 -2.36
C LEU A 123 -7.28 -26.92 -1.19
N ASN A 124 -6.41 -26.91 -0.18
CA ASN A 124 -6.59 -27.73 1.01
C ASN A 124 -7.88 -27.37 1.77
N ALA A 125 -8.16 -26.07 1.96
CA ALA A 125 -9.43 -25.65 2.58
C ALA A 125 -10.66 -26.05 1.76
N TRP A 126 -10.57 -25.98 0.43
CA TRP A 126 -11.64 -26.34 -0.47
C TRP A 126 -11.91 -27.87 -0.49
N LEU A 127 -10.84 -28.67 -0.43
CA LEU A 127 -10.92 -30.13 -0.44
C LEU A 127 -11.31 -30.73 0.91
N LEU A 128 -10.82 -30.16 2.02
CA LEU A 128 -11.09 -30.67 3.36
C LEU A 128 -12.43 -30.17 3.92
N GLY A 129 -13.02 -29.11 3.36
CA GLY A 129 -14.27 -28.54 3.87
C GLY A 129 -14.14 -27.98 5.29
N ASP A 130 -12.95 -27.51 5.66
CA ASP A 130 -12.68 -26.96 7.00
C ASP A 130 -13.67 -25.83 7.31
N SER A 131 -14.34 -25.95 8.45
CA SER A 131 -15.29 -24.98 8.99
C SER A 131 -14.72 -24.37 10.26
N SER A 132 -14.88 -23.06 10.46
CA SER A 132 -14.43 -22.36 11.67
C SER A 132 -15.01 -23.01 12.95
N MET A 133 -14.19 -23.13 14.00
CA MET A 133 -14.50 -23.90 15.23
C MET A 133 -15.70 -23.38 16.03
N ASP A 134 -16.12 -22.13 15.85
CA ASP A 134 -17.21 -21.52 16.65
C ASP A 134 -18.53 -21.29 15.90
N ALA A 135 -18.53 -21.00 14.59
CA ALA A 135 -19.76 -20.63 13.86
C ALA A 135 -20.09 -21.48 12.61
N GLN A 136 -19.29 -22.51 12.31
CA GLN A 136 -19.45 -23.34 11.10
C GLN A 136 -19.50 -22.54 9.78
N ILE A 137 -18.89 -21.35 9.76
CA ILE A 137 -18.83 -20.53 8.55
C ILE A 137 -17.67 -21.06 7.68
N PRO A 138 -17.90 -21.26 6.37
CA PRO A 138 -16.87 -21.73 5.46
C PRO A 138 -15.66 -20.77 5.44
N VAL A 139 -14.46 -21.29 5.67
CA VAL A 139 -13.19 -20.50 5.70
C VAL A 139 -12.61 -20.19 4.32
N TRP A 140 -13.25 -20.66 3.24
CA TRP A 140 -12.75 -20.48 1.87
C TRP A 140 -12.80 -19.02 1.36
N PRO A 141 -13.77 -18.15 1.72
CA PRO A 141 -13.81 -16.77 1.22
C PRO A 141 -12.60 -15.91 1.65
N PRO A 142 -12.18 -15.87 2.93
CA PRO A 142 -11.00 -15.09 3.30
C PRO A 142 -9.73 -15.60 2.61
N LYS A 143 -9.57 -16.93 2.45
CA LYS A 143 -8.42 -17.50 1.73
C LYS A 143 -8.36 -17.06 0.26
N LEU A 144 -9.50 -16.92 -0.43
CA LEU A 144 -9.53 -16.37 -1.79
C LEU A 144 -9.13 -14.90 -1.86
N ILE A 145 -9.61 -14.09 -0.91
CA ILE A 145 -9.29 -12.65 -0.87
C ILE A 145 -7.78 -12.45 -0.74
N ILE A 146 -7.11 -13.30 0.05
CA ILE A 146 -5.65 -13.30 0.20
C ILE A 146 -4.96 -13.62 -1.14
N VAL A 147 -5.41 -14.65 -1.86
CA VAL A 147 -4.86 -14.99 -3.19
C VAL A 147 -5.01 -13.82 -4.17
N VAL A 148 -6.20 -13.20 -4.21
CA VAL A 148 -6.48 -12.04 -5.06
C VAL A 148 -5.57 -10.86 -4.69
N GLY A 149 -5.39 -10.62 -3.40
CA GLY A 149 -4.47 -9.61 -2.87
C GLY A 149 -3.03 -9.80 -3.33
N PHE A 150 -2.51 -11.02 -3.23
CA PHE A 150 -1.17 -11.33 -3.71
C PHE A 150 -1.04 -11.21 -5.24
N CYS A 151 -2.08 -11.58 -6.01
CA CYS A 151 -2.10 -11.38 -7.46
C CYS A 151 -2.01 -9.89 -7.83
N LEU A 152 -2.75 -9.02 -7.14
CA LEU A 152 -2.68 -7.56 -7.34
C LEU A 152 -1.28 -7.03 -7.01
N LEU A 153 -0.67 -7.49 -5.92
CA LEU A 153 0.68 -7.08 -5.59
C LEU A 153 1.70 -7.60 -6.63
N PHE A 154 1.53 -8.82 -7.13
CA PHE A 154 2.40 -9.39 -8.16
C PHE A 154 2.35 -8.59 -9.47
N ILE A 155 1.15 -8.20 -9.91
CA ILE A 155 0.99 -7.32 -11.08
C ILE A 155 1.70 -5.99 -10.83
N ARG A 156 1.56 -5.41 -9.63
CA ARG A 156 2.25 -4.17 -9.27
C ARG A 156 3.78 -4.30 -9.33
N CYS A 157 4.34 -5.34 -8.71
CA CYS A 157 5.78 -5.61 -8.74
C CYS A 157 6.29 -5.87 -10.16
N THR A 158 5.47 -6.46 -11.02
CA THR A 158 5.78 -6.68 -12.44
C THR A 158 5.84 -5.35 -13.20
N ILE A 159 4.89 -4.43 -12.98
CA ILE A 159 4.91 -3.09 -13.57
C ILE A 159 6.19 -2.35 -13.15
N SER A 160 6.54 -2.38 -11.87
CA SER A 160 7.78 -1.80 -11.34
C SER A 160 9.02 -2.42 -11.98
N PHE A 161 9.04 -3.75 -12.16
CA PHE A 161 10.14 -4.47 -12.80
C PHE A 161 10.42 -3.98 -14.22
N PHE A 162 9.37 -3.81 -15.03
CA PHE A 162 9.49 -3.26 -16.37
C PHE A 162 9.90 -1.78 -16.38
N GLY A 163 9.47 -0.99 -15.39
CA GLY A 163 9.92 0.38 -15.16
C GLY A 163 11.44 0.47 -14.95
N TYR A 164 12.00 -0.38 -14.08
CA TYR A 164 13.43 -0.43 -13.82
C TYR A 164 14.26 -0.87 -15.03
N ILE A 165 13.78 -1.87 -15.80
CA ILE A 165 14.46 -2.31 -17.04
C ILE A 165 14.58 -1.16 -18.05
N ARG A 166 13.54 -0.33 -18.17
CA ARG A 166 13.55 0.84 -19.05
C ARG A 166 14.59 1.87 -18.60
N LEU A 167 14.67 2.14 -17.30
CA LEU A 167 15.62 3.11 -16.73
C LEU A 167 17.08 2.64 -16.77
N ILE A 168 17.34 1.34 -16.66
CA ILE A 168 18.68 0.77 -16.88
C ILE A 168 19.16 1.03 -18.31
N ARG A 169 18.26 0.98 -19.31
CA ARG A 169 18.60 1.24 -20.72
C ARG A 169 18.67 2.73 -21.06
N HIS A 170 17.88 3.58 -20.38
CA HIS A 170 17.85 5.03 -20.57
C HIS A 170 17.93 5.74 -19.21
N PRO A 171 19.14 6.07 -18.73
CA PRO A 171 19.34 6.72 -17.43
C PRO A 171 18.71 8.10 -17.28
N ASP A 172 18.44 8.79 -18.40
CA ASP A 172 17.87 10.14 -18.45
C ASP A 172 16.34 10.15 -18.69
N ALA A 173 15.68 8.99 -18.66
CA ALA A 173 14.24 8.88 -18.81
C ALA A 173 13.53 9.11 -17.47
N GLU A 174 12.42 9.85 -17.49
CA GLU A 174 11.63 10.10 -16.28
C GLU A 174 11.17 8.78 -15.61
N PRO A 175 11.29 8.65 -14.28
CA PRO A 175 10.87 7.47 -13.54
C PRO A 175 9.34 7.33 -13.58
N ILE A 176 8.84 6.41 -14.43
CA ILE A 176 7.41 6.09 -14.55
C ILE A 176 7.16 4.72 -13.91
N GLY A 177 6.21 4.65 -12.97
CA GLY A 177 5.85 3.39 -12.29
C GLY A 177 6.80 2.97 -11.15
N VAL A 178 7.84 3.76 -10.89
CA VAL A 178 8.80 3.56 -9.80
C VAL A 178 8.38 4.40 -8.59
N PRO A 179 8.39 3.87 -7.36
CA PRO A 179 8.19 4.64 -6.14
C PRO A 179 9.27 5.73 -6.04
N ILE A 180 8.89 6.99 -6.15
CA ILE A 180 9.79 8.12 -5.89
C ILE A 180 9.54 8.50 -4.42
N SER A 181 10.39 8.05 -3.50
CA SER A 181 10.36 8.62 -2.17
C SER A 181 10.97 10.02 -2.23
N PRO A 182 10.33 11.06 -1.65
CA PRO A 182 10.99 12.34 -1.47
C PRO A 182 12.25 12.10 -0.64
N THR A 183 13.39 12.63 -1.09
CA THR A 183 14.65 12.47 -0.35
C THR A 183 14.48 13.15 1.01
N VAL A 184 15.16 12.70 2.07
CA VAL A 184 15.10 13.36 3.39
C VAL A 184 15.38 14.87 3.31
N ALA A 185 16.20 15.30 2.33
CA ALA A 185 16.41 16.71 1.99
C ALA A 185 15.12 17.40 1.49
N ASP A 186 14.35 16.76 0.60
CA ASP A 186 13.07 17.28 0.10
C ASP A 186 12.00 17.31 1.21
N ILE A 187 12.01 16.30 2.10
CA ILE A 187 11.13 16.26 3.28
C ILE A 187 11.49 17.39 4.23
N ALA A 188 12.77 17.56 4.57
CA ALA A 188 13.25 18.62 5.45
C ALA A 188 13.02 20.02 4.87
N GLU A 189 13.15 20.22 3.55
CA GLU A 189 12.80 21.48 2.90
C GLU A 189 11.30 21.74 2.95
N SER A 190 10.46 20.73 2.71
CA SER A 190 9.00 20.88 2.80
C SER A 190 8.53 21.12 4.24
N GLU A 191 9.15 20.48 5.23
CA GLU A 191 8.87 20.71 6.65
C GLU A 191 9.36 22.10 7.09
N ALA A 192 10.53 22.53 6.61
CA ALA A 192 11.05 23.88 6.87
C ALA A 192 10.18 24.96 6.20
N GLU A 193 9.64 24.70 5.02
CA GLU A 193 8.74 25.63 4.31
C GLU A 193 7.38 25.71 5.01
N VAL A 194 6.81 24.57 5.43
CA VAL A 194 5.57 24.53 6.24
C VAL A 194 5.77 25.19 7.60
N ALA A 195 6.89 24.95 8.27
CA ALA A 195 7.21 25.63 9.52
C ALA A 195 7.41 27.15 9.31
N ARG A 196 8.03 27.56 8.19
CA ARG A 196 8.22 28.97 7.85
C ARG A 196 6.88 29.66 7.57
N ASP A 197 5.97 29.02 6.84
CA ASP A 197 4.63 29.55 6.57
C ASP A 197 3.79 29.61 7.85
N ALA A 198 3.83 28.58 8.71
CA ALA A 198 3.16 28.60 10.01
C ALA A 198 3.65 29.75 10.92
N ILE A 199 4.97 29.98 10.96
CA ILE A 199 5.57 31.12 11.69
C ILE A 199 5.14 32.45 11.08
N LYS A 200 5.03 32.53 9.76
CA LYS A 200 4.63 33.76 9.06
C LYS A 200 3.17 34.11 9.34
N ASP A 201 2.29 33.13 9.35
CA ASP A 201 0.87 33.29 9.69
C ASP A 201 0.70 33.71 11.16
N GLU A 202 1.47 33.13 12.08
CA GLU A 202 1.46 33.50 13.50
C GLU A 202 1.94 34.95 13.73
N ILE A 203 2.99 35.38 13.01
CA ILE A 203 3.48 36.76 13.05
C ILE A 203 2.44 37.73 12.48
N ASP A 204 1.76 37.38 11.39
CA ASP A 204 0.75 38.24 10.76
C ASP A 204 -0.49 38.37 11.64
N GLU A 205 -0.96 37.29 12.27
CA GLU A 205 -2.03 37.35 13.29
C GLU A 205 -1.66 38.26 14.47
N THR A 206 -0.42 38.14 14.96
CA THR A 206 0.06 38.95 16.09
C THR A 206 0.16 40.43 15.70
N ARG A 207 0.56 40.73 14.46
CA ARG A 207 0.64 42.09 13.91
C ARG A 207 -0.74 42.71 13.71
N LEU A 208 -1.73 41.92 13.28
CA LEU A 208 -3.11 42.38 13.14
C LEU A 208 -3.76 42.68 14.50
N LYS A 209 -3.57 41.81 15.50
CA LYS A 209 -4.06 42.04 16.88
C LYS A 209 -3.40 43.26 17.55
N GLY A 210 -2.12 43.52 17.26
CA GLY A 210 -1.39 44.69 17.79
C GLY A 210 -1.74 46.02 17.12
N SER A 211 -2.41 46.03 15.96
CA SER A 211 -2.80 47.26 15.25
C SER A 211 -4.22 47.76 15.56
N GLY A 212 -4.99 46.98 16.32
CA GLY A 212 -6.39 47.26 16.69
C GLY A 212 -6.60 47.75 18.13
N GLN A 213 -5.54 48.06 18.86
CA GLN A 213 -5.56 48.74 20.17
C GLN A 213 -4.81 50.07 20.06
#